data_AF-A0A971R4J7-F1
#
_entry.id   AF-A0A971R4J7-F1
#
_cell.length_a   1.000
_cell.length_b   1.000
_cell.length_c   1.000
_cell.angle_alpha   90.00
_cell.angle_beta   90.00
_cell.angle_gamma   90.00
#
_symmetry.space_group_name_H-M   'P 1'
#
loop_
_entity.id
_entity.type
_entity.pdbx_description
1 polymer ?
#
loop_
_entity_poly.entity_id
_entity_poly.type
_entity_poly.pdbx_seq_one_letter_code
_entity_poly.pdbx_strand_id
1 'polypeptide(L)' 'MKPGIWELAIILVIVIIIFGVGKLPELGGALGKGIREFRQATKTAEDATEEVKQAVDEAKEEAEKEA' A
#
# COMPACT_ATOMS: atom_id res chain seq x y z
N MET A 1 -9.28 3.22 -28.83
CA MET A 1 -9.92 4.48 -28.42
C MET A 1 -10.28 4.34 -26.95
N LYS A 2 -9.82 5.23 -26.07
CA LYS A 2 -10.18 5.20 -24.64
C LYS A 2 -11.51 5.94 -24.49
N PRO A 3 -12.47 5.45 -23.69
CA PRO A 3 -13.69 6.21 -23.42
C PRO A 3 -13.31 7.57 -22.85
N GLY A 4 -13.95 8.62 -23.36
CA GLY A 4 -13.78 9.97 -22.87
C GLY A 4 -14.25 10.11 -21.43
N ILE A 5 -13.82 11.19 -20.76
CA ILE A 5 -14.21 11.50 -19.38
C ILE A 5 -15.74 11.48 -19.21
N TRP A 6 -16.48 11.93 -20.22
CA TRP A 6 -17.95 11.92 -20.23
C TRP A 6 -18.56 10.51 -20.25
N GLU A 7 -18.00 9.58 -21.03
CA GLU A 7 -18.50 8.19 -21.07
C GLU A 7 -18.21 7.48 -19.75
N LEU A 8 -17.02 7.69 -19.18
CA LEU A 8 -16.64 7.19 -17.85
C LEU A 8 -17.56 7.74 -16.75
N ALA A 9 -17.94 9.02 -16.81
CA ALA A 9 -18.86 9.62 -15.86
C ALA A 9 -20.27 8.99 -15.93
N ILE A 10 -20.78 8.72 -17.12
CA ILE A 10 -22.09 8.05 -17.29
C ILE A 10 -22.06 6.64 -16.69
N ILE A 11 -21.00 5.87 -16.97
CA ILE A 11 -20.84 4.53 -16.39
C ILE A 11 -20.79 4.61 -14.87
N LEU A 12 -20.05 5.58 -14.31
CA LEU A 12 -19.96 5.79 -12.88
C LEU A 12 -21.33 6.08 -12.24
N VAL A 13 -22.17 6.89 -12.90
CA VAL A 13 -23.54 7.17 -12.43
C VAL A 13 -24.39 5.91 -12.40
N ILE A 14 -24.32 5.05 -13.43
CA ILE A 14 -25.06 3.79 -13.47
C ILE A 14 -24.63 2.86 -12.32
N VAL A 15 -23.32 2.75 -12.08
CA VAL A 15 -22.76 1.99 -10.96
C VAL A 15 -23.28 2.53 -9.63
N ILE A 16 -23.29 3.85 -9.45
CA ILE A 16 -23.82 4.50 -8.24
C ILE A 16 -25.32 4.21 -8.05
N ILE A 17 -26.11 4.11 -9.12
CA ILE A 17 -27.54 3.77 -9.00
C ILE A 17 -27.73 2.32 -8.52
N ILE A 18 -26.92 1.39 -9.03
CA ILE A 18 -27.00 -0.04 -8.66
C ILE A 18 -26.52 -0.27 -7.23
N PHE A 19 -25.37 0.30 -6.86
CA PHE A 19 -24.75 0.08 -5.55
C PHE A 19 -25.24 1.08 -4.49
N GLY A 20 -25.77 2.23 -4.88
CA GLY A 20 -26.14 3.33 -4.01
C GLY A 20 -24.99 4.30 -3.70
N VAL A 21 -25.32 5.58 -3.51
CA VAL A 21 -24.36 6.67 -3.22
C VAL A 21 -23.56 6.46 -1.93
N GLY A 22 -24.08 5.68 -0.98
CA GLY A 22 -23.42 5.42 0.31
C GLY A 22 -22.43 4.26 0.30
N LYS A 23 -22.56 3.29 -0.62
CA LYS A 23 -21.74 2.07 -0.60
C LYS A 23 -20.32 2.27 -1.09
N LEU A 24 -20.13 3.13 -2.08
CA LEU A 24 -18.80 3.49 -2.59
C LEU A 24 -17.89 4.16 -1.52
N PRO A 25 -18.33 5.20 -0.79
CA PRO A 25 -17.51 5.80 0.26
C PRO A 25 -17.31 4.87 1.47
N GLU A 26 -18.30 4.02 1.81
CA GLU A 26 -18.18 3.00 2.86
C GLU A 26 -17.08 1.98 2.52
N LEU A 27 -17.11 1.43 1.30
CA LEU A 27 -16.08 0.51 0.79
C LEU A 27 -14.72 1.20 0.64
N GLY A 28 -14.67 2.41 0.09
CA GLY A 28 -13.44 3.18 -0.07
C GLY A 28 -12.78 3.52 1.26
N GLY A 29 -13.58 3.84 2.29
CA GLY A 29 -13.08 4.08 3.65
C GLY A 29 -12.48 2.83 4.29
N ALA A 30 -13.13 1.67 4.14
CA ALA A 30 -12.63 0.39 4.64
C ALA A 30 -11.35 -0.05 3.92
N LEU A 31 -11.35 0.00 2.58
CA LEU A 31 -10.18 -0.33 1.76
C LEU A 31 -9.02 0.64 2.03
N GLY A 32 -9.31 1.94 2.17
CA GLY A 32 -8.29 2.96 2.44
C GLY A 32 -7.59 2.75 3.78
N LYS A 33 -8.34 2.39 4.83
CA LYS A 33 -7.75 2.01 6.13
C LYS A 33 -6.87 0.77 6.01
N GLY A 34 -7.37 -0.29 5.36
CA GLY A 34 -6.59 -1.52 5.16
C GLY A 34 -5.31 -1.28 4.36
N ILE A 35 -5.35 -0.50 3.28
CA ILE A 35 -4.17 -0.14 2.49
C ILE A 35 -3.17 0.68 3.32
N ARG A 36 -3.64 1.61 4.15
CA ARG A 36 -2.78 2.43 5.02
C ARG A 36 -2.08 1.58 6.07
N GLU A 37 -2.81 0.70 6.74
CA GLU A 37 -2.27 -0.23 7.73
C GLU A 37 -1.29 -1.21 7.09
N PHE A 38 -1.62 -1.74 5.91
CA PHE A 38 -0.72 -2.60 5.15
C PHE A 38 0.58 -1.88 4.77
N ARG A 39 0.49 -0.66 4.24
CA ARG A 39 1.68 0.16 3.93
C ARG A 39 2.53 0.44 5.16
N GLN A 40 1.91 0.73 6.30
CA GLN A 40 2.61 0.97 7.56
C GLN A 40 3.37 -0.29 8.02
N ALA A 41 2.70 -1.45 7.99
CA ALA A 41 3.29 -2.72 8.39
C ALA A 41 4.43 -3.16 7.46
N THR A 42 4.27 -2.99 6.14
CA THR A 42 5.34 -3.26 5.18
C THR A 42 6.55 -2.37 5.46
N LYS A 43 6.34 -1.07 5.67
CA LYS A 43 7.44 -0.15 5.96
C LYS A 43 8.21 -0.54 7.23
N THR A 44 7.50 -0.86 8.31
CA THR A 44 8.14 -1.31 9.55
C THR A 44 8.92 -2.62 9.37
N ALA A 45 8.41 -3.54 8.54
CA ALA A 45 9.13 -4.78 8.22
C ALA A 45 10.40 -4.53 7.37
N GLU A 46 10.34 -3.58 6.43
CA GLU A 46 11.49 -3.14 5.65
C GLU A 46 12.56 -2.50 6.55
N ASP A 47 12.15 -1.57 7.42
CA ASP A 47 13.05 -0.89 8.37
C ASP A 47 13.73 -1.92 9.31
N ALA A 48 12.99 -2.87 9.87
CA ALA A 48 13.55 -3.92 10.73
C ALA A 48 14.51 -4.87 9.97
N THR A 49 14.25 -5.10 8.68
CA THR A 49 15.13 -5.93 7.84
C THR A 49 16.44 -5.20 7.53
N GLU A 50 16.39 -3.89 7.31
CA GLU A 50 17.57 -3.04 7.11
C GLU A 50 18.44 -2.98 8.37
N GLU A 51 17.84 -2.84 9.56
CA GLU A 51 18.58 -2.83 10.85
C GLU A 51 19.29 -4.16 11.12
N VAL A 52 18.61 -5.29 10.88
CA VAL A 52 19.22 -6.63 11.03
C VAL A 52 20.35 -6.82 10.02
N LYS A 53 20.18 -6.34 8.79
CA LYS A 53 21.20 -6.46 7.74
C LYS A 53 22.44 -5.64 8.08
N GLN A 54 22.29 -4.41 8.58
CA GLN A 54 23.41 -3.58 9.04
C GLN A 54 24.15 -4.23 10.20
N ALA A 55 23.44 -4.77 11.20
CA ALA A 55 24.09 -5.47 12.32
C ALA A 55 24.87 -6.72 11.89
N VAL A 56 24.37 -7.44 10.88
CA VAL A 56 25.06 -8.62 10.32
C VAL A 56 26.28 -8.21 9.49
N ASP A 57 26.19 -7.15 8.70
CA ASP A 57 27.30 -6.61 7.91
C ASP A 57 28.41 -6.04 8.82
N GLU A 58 28.05 -5.34 9.90
CA GLU A 58 29.00 -4.82 10.91
C GLU A 58 29.71 -5.95 11.66
N ALA A 59 28.97 -6.96 12.13
CA ALA A 59 29.57 -8.12 12.82
C ALA A 59 30.49 -8.94 11.91
N LYS A 60 30.21 -8.96 10.61
CA LYS A 60 31.05 -9.62 9.61
C LYS A 60 32.32 -8.82 9.33
N GLU A 61 32.25 -7.50 9.32
CA GLU A 61 33.40 -6.62 9.11
C GLU A 61 34.35 -6.60 10.32
N GLU A 62 33.84 -6.74 11.55
CA GLU A 62 34.66 -6.90 12.76
C GLU A 62 35.38 -8.26 12.79
N ALA A 63 34.69 -9.35 12.43
CA ALA A 63 35.29 -10.69 12.37
C ALA A 63 36.37 -10.83 11.28
N GLU A 64 36.29 -10.07 10.19
CA GLU A 64 37.30 -10.05 9.12
C GLU A 64 38.51 -9.16 9.46
N LYS A 65 38.38 -8.21 10.39
CA LYS A 65 39.49 -7.34 10.85
C LYS A 65 40.30 -7.93 12.02
N GLU A 66 39.74 -8.89 12.77
CA GLU A 66 40.45 -9.58 13.87
C GLU A 66 41.19 -10.86 13.43
N ALA A 67 41.06 -11.31 12.18
CA ALA A 67 41.73 -12.48 11.60
C ALA A 67 42.97 -12.11 10.76
#